data_AF-A0A929YBR0-F1
#
_entry.id   AF-A0A929YBR0-F1
#
_cell.length_a   1.000
_cell.length_b   1.000
_cell.length_c   1.000
_cell.angle_alpha   90.00
_cell.angle_beta   90.00
_cell.angle_gamma   90.00
#
_symmetry.space_group_name_H-M   'P 1'
#
loop_
_entity.id
_entity.type
_entity.pdbx_description
1 polymer ?
#
loop_
_entity_poly.entity_id
_entity_poly.type
_entity_poly.pdbx_seq_one_letter_code
_entity_poly.pdbx_strand_id
1 'polypeptide(L)'
;MIRVAIVEDETLVRIGLKACLEENPEVVVTDVYATAEEAEAGMESSIDILMTDIRLPGKSGLDLMKDCRRKYPQMLFVVLSCYEDFSYAQKAMEFGATRYLLKQELDEEELPDLLLRLAKEKGIQGGGQPETEMGWRTYANKLVEENGFCRVLILWLQKASDDEKLKMEPEGVNEGLICGLIQEFLDIAHAGKVFLYEKGALLALVKIGELEEIRRFLRQVESQINLYTDQHLHVAVSDEVSERTALLAQIEKAFERGQASFYARKGGIYARDLQWKSAPRLKAGKQDVWSNQWRENTEAEIRAFIRKCETEKCSPEQVRETAMRFVQELVFATERFFDAGSEDIFPEGRNPSYAKLLETGTIGELAYWLLKVWKELEIYADTRKNIQYEIKAFLLNHYMEELSQSDVAANFRMSASHFSMVFKQNFGVNYSTYLNRIRMEKAKELLATTKDSAEKIGGKVGMTNGNYFFRLFKKIEGCTVNEYRERYRGKE
;
A
#
# COMPACT_ATOMS: atom_id res chain seq x y z
N MET A 1 -9.10 -11.33 39.66
CA MET A 1 -9.65 -11.55 38.32
C MET A 1 -10.12 -12.97 38.20
N ILE A 2 -11.24 -13.17 37.52
CA ILE A 2 -11.79 -14.47 37.15
C ILE A 2 -11.07 -14.96 35.89
N ARG A 3 -10.48 -16.15 35.95
CA ARG A 3 -9.76 -16.77 34.84
C ARG A 3 -10.69 -17.67 34.04
N VAL A 4 -10.85 -17.36 32.76
CA VAL A 4 -11.77 -18.05 31.86
C VAL A 4 -10.99 -18.83 30.81
N ALA A 5 -11.38 -20.08 30.57
CA ALA A 5 -10.97 -20.85 29.40
C ALA A 5 -12.12 -20.92 28.40
N ILE A 6 -11.83 -20.78 27.10
CA ILE A 6 -12.82 -20.88 26.01
C ILE A 6 -12.49 -22.10 25.13
N VAL A 7 -13.49 -22.93 24.84
CA VAL A 7 -13.37 -24.06 23.91
C VAL A 7 -14.48 -24.00 22.87
N GLU A 8 -14.12 -23.73 21.63
CA GLU A 8 -15.05 -23.40 20.56
C GLU A 8 -14.34 -23.67 19.23
N ASP A 9 -14.94 -24.35 18.27
CA ASP A 9 -14.25 -24.70 17.03
C ASP A 9 -14.26 -23.55 16.01
N GLU A 10 -15.25 -22.65 16.08
CA GLU A 10 -15.32 -21.47 15.24
C GLU A 10 -14.42 -20.32 15.74
N THR A 11 -13.36 -20.05 14.98
CA THR A 11 -12.35 -19.00 15.22
C THR A 11 -12.93 -17.62 15.50
N LEU A 12 -13.90 -17.15 14.70
CA LEU A 12 -14.50 -15.82 14.93
C LEU A 12 -15.30 -15.76 16.23
N VAL A 13 -15.98 -16.84 16.60
CA VAL A 13 -16.75 -16.91 17.83
C VAL A 13 -15.81 -16.87 19.03
N ARG A 14 -14.68 -17.59 18.99
CA ARG A 14 -13.64 -17.51 20.03
C ARG A 14 -13.10 -16.09 20.20
N ILE A 15 -12.73 -15.42 19.11
CA ILE A 15 -12.19 -14.06 19.16
C ILE A 15 -13.23 -13.07 19.69
N GLY A 16 -14.47 -13.16 19.22
CA GLY A 16 -15.57 -12.31 19.67
C GLY A 16 -15.86 -12.49 21.17
N LEU A 17 -15.97 -13.75 21.63
CA LEU A 17 -16.14 -14.06 23.05
C LEU A 17 -14.98 -13.53 23.89
N LYS A 18 -13.73 -13.72 23.44
CA LYS A 18 -12.56 -13.21 24.16
C LYS A 18 -12.59 -11.69 24.28
N ALA A 19 -12.81 -10.99 23.16
CA ALA A 19 -12.86 -9.54 23.13
C ALA A 19 -13.95 -9.00 24.07
N CYS A 20 -15.16 -9.54 23.97
CA CYS A 20 -16.29 -9.22 24.83
C CYS A 20 -15.96 -9.41 26.32
N LEU A 21 -15.40 -10.57 26.70
CA LEU A 21 -15.07 -10.86 28.09
C LEU A 21 -14.00 -9.94 28.67
N GLU A 22 -12.99 -9.61 27.87
CA GLU A 22 -11.86 -8.77 28.30
C GLU A 22 -12.17 -7.27 28.31
N GLU A 23 -13.36 -6.84 27.87
CA GLU A 23 -13.83 -5.45 28.11
C GLU A 23 -13.96 -5.14 29.60
N ASN A 24 -14.23 -6.17 30.42
CA ASN A 24 -14.27 -6.03 31.87
C ASN A 24 -12.91 -6.44 32.50
N PRO A 25 -12.19 -5.53 33.18
CA PRO A 25 -10.86 -5.80 33.72
C PRO A 25 -10.85 -6.82 34.88
N GLU A 26 -12.02 -7.23 35.39
CA GLU A 26 -12.13 -8.29 36.40
C GLU A 26 -12.18 -9.70 35.80
N VAL A 27 -12.32 -9.83 34.48
CA VAL A 27 -12.33 -11.09 33.73
C VAL A 27 -11.10 -11.15 32.84
N VAL A 28 -10.45 -12.31 32.77
CA VAL A 28 -9.32 -12.53 31.86
C VAL A 28 -9.45 -13.90 31.20
N VAL A 29 -9.27 -13.94 29.88
CA VAL A 29 -9.27 -15.20 29.12
C VAL A 29 -7.85 -15.71 29.04
N THR A 30 -7.55 -16.78 29.78
CA THR A 30 -6.17 -17.28 29.91
C THR A 30 -5.86 -18.39 28.93
N ASP A 31 -6.87 -19.14 28.53
CA ASP A 31 -6.73 -20.32 27.70
C ASP A 31 -7.83 -20.40 26.65
N VAL A 32 -7.45 -20.72 25.42
CA VAL A 32 -8.35 -20.78 24.26
C VAL A 32 -8.00 -22.02 23.44
N TYR A 33 -9.00 -22.86 23.13
CA TYR A 33 -8.80 -24.12 22.42
C TYR A 33 -9.84 -24.31 21.32
N ALA A 34 -9.45 -24.99 20.24
CA ALA A 34 -10.36 -25.30 19.14
C ALA A 34 -11.09 -26.65 19.35
N THR A 35 -10.54 -27.54 20.17
CA THR A 35 -11.11 -28.86 20.44
C THR A 35 -11.09 -29.21 21.93
N ALA A 36 -11.96 -30.14 22.33
CA ALA A 36 -11.99 -30.65 23.69
C ALA A 36 -10.71 -31.38 24.07
N GLU A 37 -10.10 -32.11 23.14
CA GLU A 37 -8.86 -32.85 23.33
C GLU A 37 -7.67 -31.93 23.59
N GLU A 38 -7.56 -30.82 22.86
CA GLU A 38 -6.55 -29.78 23.11
C GLU A 38 -6.73 -29.17 24.51
N ALA A 39 -7.97 -28.87 24.89
CA ALA A 39 -8.29 -28.34 26.20
C ALA A 39 -7.90 -29.32 27.32
N GLU A 40 -8.18 -30.61 27.18
CA GLU A 40 -7.81 -31.61 28.19
C GLU A 40 -6.30 -31.76 28.38
N ALA A 41 -5.54 -31.62 27.29
CA ALA A 41 -4.09 -31.72 27.30
C ALA A 41 -3.44 -30.46 27.89
N GLY A 42 -3.97 -29.27 27.57
CA GLY A 42 -3.35 -27.99 27.88
C GLY A 42 -3.87 -27.25 29.12
N MET A 43 -5.11 -27.51 29.55
CA MET A 43 -5.80 -26.67 30.54
C MET A 43 -5.18 -26.78 31.94
N GLU A 44 -4.80 -25.62 32.48
CA GLU A 44 -4.23 -25.47 33.81
C GLU A 44 -5.26 -25.63 34.94
N SER A 45 -4.78 -25.89 36.16
CA SER A 45 -5.62 -25.97 37.37
C SER A 45 -6.09 -24.61 37.90
N SER A 46 -5.61 -23.50 37.33
CA SER A 46 -5.91 -22.14 37.78
C SER A 46 -7.20 -21.56 37.18
N ILE A 47 -7.91 -22.31 36.34
CA ILE A 47 -9.11 -21.85 35.64
C ILE A 47 -10.33 -21.86 36.57
N ASP A 48 -11.03 -20.73 36.60
CA ASP A 48 -12.24 -20.54 37.41
C ASP A 48 -13.50 -20.95 36.63
N ILE A 49 -13.55 -20.61 35.34
CA ILE A 49 -14.71 -20.84 34.47
C ILE A 49 -14.25 -21.45 33.14
N LEU A 50 -14.88 -22.55 32.73
CA LEU A 50 -14.79 -23.10 31.39
C LEU A 50 -16.05 -22.71 30.59
N MET A 51 -15.86 -21.93 29.52
CA MET A 51 -16.86 -21.69 28.49
C MET A 51 -16.62 -22.65 27.33
N THR A 52 -17.62 -23.42 26.94
CA THR A 52 -17.45 -24.42 25.87
C THR A 52 -18.66 -24.46 24.93
N ASP A 53 -18.42 -24.54 23.61
CA ASP A 53 -19.47 -24.93 22.69
C ASP A 53 -19.91 -26.36 22.99
N ILE A 54 -21.21 -26.58 22.88
CA ILE A 54 -21.77 -27.90 23.11
C ILE A 54 -21.35 -28.91 22.05
N ARG A 55 -21.22 -28.48 20.79
CA ARG A 55 -20.71 -29.32 19.70
C ARG A 55 -19.29 -28.89 19.40
N LEU A 56 -18.38 -29.86 19.46
CA LEU A 56 -17.01 -29.69 19.06
C LEU A 56 -16.62 -30.86 18.15
N PRO A 57 -15.67 -30.70 17.23
CA PRO A 57 -15.12 -31.80 16.45
C PRO A 57 -14.53 -32.88 17.37
N GLY A 58 -14.89 -34.15 17.14
CA GLY A 58 -14.45 -35.26 17.98
C GLY A 58 -15.29 -35.37 19.25
N LYS A 59 -14.78 -34.87 20.36
CA LYS A 59 -15.41 -34.95 21.68
C LYS A 59 -16.25 -33.70 21.98
N SER A 60 -17.49 -33.89 22.44
CA SER A 60 -18.42 -32.78 22.71
C SER A 60 -18.02 -31.95 23.93
N GLY A 61 -18.48 -30.69 24.01
CA GLY A 61 -18.25 -29.85 25.19
C GLY A 61 -18.85 -30.44 26.48
N LEU A 62 -19.92 -31.24 26.36
CA LEU A 62 -20.48 -31.98 27.49
C LEU A 62 -19.58 -33.10 27.99
N ASP A 63 -18.86 -33.76 27.09
CA ASP A 63 -17.90 -34.81 27.45
C ASP A 63 -16.65 -34.19 28.09
N LEU A 64 -16.14 -33.09 27.52
CA LEU A 64 -15.09 -32.27 28.11
C LEU A 64 -15.44 -31.85 29.54
N MET A 65 -16.65 -31.32 29.74
CA MET A 65 -17.12 -30.90 31.06
C MET A 65 -17.08 -32.03 32.09
N LYS A 66 -17.46 -33.26 31.72
CA LYS A 66 -17.39 -34.40 32.63
C LYS A 66 -15.97 -34.72 33.05
N ASP A 67 -15.04 -34.70 32.10
CA ASP A 67 -13.65 -35.06 32.37
C ASP A 67 -12.92 -33.97 33.17
N CYS A 68 -13.13 -32.70 32.80
CA CYS A 68 -12.64 -31.56 33.56
C CYS A 68 -13.22 -31.53 34.98
N ARG A 69 -14.50 -31.85 35.19
CA ARG A 69 -15.10 -31.81 36.53
C ARG A 69 -14.48 -32.83 37.50
N ARG A 70 -13.99 -33.97 37.00
CA ARG A 70 -13.25 -34.95 37.82
C ARG A 70 -11.91 -34.38 38.30
N LYS A 71 -11.29 -33.52 37.49
CA LYS A 71 -9.97 -32.92 37.74
C LYS A 71 -10.06 -31.59 38.50
N TYR A 72 -11.09 -30.79 38.24
CA TYR A 72 -11.30 -29.43 38.74
C TYR A 72 -12.71 -29.27 39.34
N PRO A 73 -12.95 -29.74 40.58
CA PRO A 73 -14.30 -29.81 41.16
C PRO A 73 -14.97 -28.45 41.39
N GLN A 74 -14.16 -27.40 41.56
CA GLN A 74 -14.61 -26.03 41.85
C GLN A 74 -14.83 -25.20 40.59
N MET A 75 -14.44 -25.70 39.42
CA MET A 75 -14.58 -24.98 38.15
C MET A 75 -16.06 -24.84 37.78
N LEU A 76 -16.43 -23.66 37.32
CA LEU A 76 -17.76 -23.40 36.77
C LEU A 76 -17.78 -23.73 35.29
N PHE A 77 -18.92 -24.20 34.81
CA PHE A 77 -19.09 -24.57 33.41
C PHE A 77 -20.22 -23.76 32.80
N VAL A 78 -19.92 -23.07 31.71
CA VAL A 78 -20.88 -22.32 30.92
C VAL A 78 -20.90 -22.94 29.53
N VAL A 79 -22.05 -23.49 29.13
CA VAL A 79 -22.21 -24.16 27.84
C VAL A 79 -22.86 -23.20 26.86
N LEU A 80 -22.24 -23.02 25.71
CA LEU A 80 -22.74 -22.22 24.59
C LEU A 80 -23.41 -23.12 23.55
N SER A 81 -24.43 -22.62 22.86
CA SER A 81 -25.08 -23.36 21.77
C SER A 81 -25.77 -22.46 20.76
N CYS A 82 -25.70 -22.80 19.47
CA CYS A 82 -26.55 -22.20 18.43
C CYS A 82 -27.95 -22.84 18.34
N TYR A 83 -28.29 -23.81 19.20
CA TYR A 83 -29.49 -24.62 19.06
C TYR A 83 -30.45 -24.39 20.22
N GLU A 84 -31.69 -24.02 19.90
CA GLU A 84 -32.80 -24.02 20.87
C GLU A 84 -33.34 -25.44 21.12
N ASP A 85 -32.44 -26.38 21.41
CA ASP A 85 -32.80 -27.76 21.70
C ASP A 85 -32.85 -27.97 23.22
N PHE A 86 -34.07 -28.13 23.73
CA PHE A 86 -34.32 -28.39 25.15
C PHE A 86 -33.56 -29.61 25.68
N SER A 87 -33.33 -30.64 24.85
CA SER A 87 -32.60 -31.84 25.28
C SER A 87 -31.12 -31.58 25.57
N TYR A 88 -30.51 -30.63 24.85
CA TYR A 88 -29.14 -30.20 25.08
C TYR A 88 -29.03 -29.39 26.37
N ALA A 89 -29.92 -28.42 26.56
CA ALA A 89 -29.98 -27.65 27.81
C ALA A 89 -30.19 -28.57 29.03
N GLN A 90 -31.12 -29.52 28.93
CA GLN A 90 -31.39 -30.48 30.00
C GLN A 90 -30.14 -31.32 30.34
N LYS A 91 -29.45 -31.88 29.33
CA LYS A 91 -28.21 -32.65 29.55
C LYS A 91 -27.09 -31.81 30.14
N ALA A 92 -26.91 -30.57 29.69
CA ALA A 92 -25.92 -29.65 30.23
C ALA A 92 -26.16 -29.42 31.73
N MET A 93 -27.41 -29.14 32.11
CA MET A 93 -27.78 -28.94 33.52
C MET A 93 -27.65 -30.22 34.34
N GLU A 94 -27.98 -31.38 33.78
CA GLU A 94 -27.83 -32.69 34.45
C GLU A 94 -26.36 -33.01 34.76
N PHE A 95 -25.44 -32.67 33.85
CA PHE A 95 -23.99 -32.80 34.09
C PHE A 95 -23.42 -31.64 34.93
N GLY A 96 -24.29 -30.75 35.40
CA GLY A 96 -23.99 -29.70 36.36
C GLY A 96 -23.39 -28.44 35.74
N ALA A 97 -23.70 -28.13 34.48
CA ALA A 97 -23.42 -26.81 33.93
C ALA A 97 -23.97 -25.74 34.85
N THR A 98 -23.16 -24.71 35.13
CA THR A 98 -23.57 -23.55 35.91
C THR A 98 -24.57 -22.72 35.11
N ARG A 99 -24.37 -22.63 33.79
CA ARG A 99 -25.26 -21.92 32.88
C ARG A 99 -25.24 -22.56 31.49
N TYR A 100 -26.38 -22.48 30.81
CA TYR A 100 -26.52 -22.76 29.38
C TYR A 100 -26.95 -21.46 28.70
N LEU A 101 -26.24 -21.06 27.64
CA LEU A 101 -26.47 -19.82 26.90
C LEU A 101 -26.63 -20.11 25.42
N LEU A 102 -27.57 -19.41 24.79
CA LEU A 102 -27.75 -19.43 23.35
C LEU A 102 -26.84 -18.37 22.71
N LYS A 103 -26.00 -18.77 21.75
CA LYS A 103 -24.99 -17.91 21.11
C LYS A 103 -25.63 -16.66 20.47
N GLN A 104 -26.81 -16.80 19.88
CA GLN A 104 -27.57 -15.72 19.26
C GLN A 104 -28.24 -14.75 20.26
N GLU A 105 -28.33 -15.13 21.53
CA GLU A 105 -28.89 -14.30 22.61
C GLU A 105 -27.80 -13.72 23.51
N LEU A 106 -26.52 -13.89 23.15
CA LEU A 106 -25.41 -13.30 23.88
C LEU A 106 -25.44 -11.79 23.68
N ASP A 107 -25.67 -11.08 24.78
CA ASP A 107 -25.41 -9.66 24.86
C ASP A 107 -23.94 -9.46 25.23
N GLU A 108 -23.17 -8.87 24.31
CA GLU A 108 -21.73 -8.64 24.46
C GLU A 108 -21.43 -7.72 25.65
N GLU A 109 -22.32 -6.79 26.00
CA GLU A 109 -22.11 -5.89 27.13
C GLU A 109 -22.42 -6.59 28.48
N GLU A 110 -23.37 -7.53 28.50
CA GLU A 110 -23.82 -8.20 29.74
C GLU A 110 -23.05 -9.49 30.08
N LEU A 111 -22.39 -10.11 29.09
CA LEU A 111 -21.71 -11.40 29.27
C LEU A 111 -20.60 -11.37 30.35
N PRO A 112 -19.72 -10.35 30.42
CA PRO A 112 -18.70 -10.29 31.47
C PRO A 112 -19.33 -10.19 32.87
N ASP A 113 -20.36 -9.36 33.01
CA ASP A 113 -21.09 -9.16 34.26
C ASP A 113 -21.86 -10.42 34.69
N LEU A 114 -22.36 -11.20 33.74
CA LEU A 114 -22.92 -12.53 34.03
C LEU A 114 -21.86 -13.45 34.64
N LEU A 115 -20.67 -13.56 34.04
CA LEU A 115 -19.61 -14.43 34.56
C LEU A 115 -19.16 -14.01 35.96
N LEU A 116 -19.00 -12.71 36.22
CA LEU A 116 -18.66 -12.18 37.54
C LEU A 116 -19.72 -12.52 38.59
N ARG A 117 -21.01 -12.40 38.23
CA ARG A 117 -22.12 -12.82 39.11
C ARG A 117 -22.04 -14.30 39.44
N LEU A 118 -21.84 -15.17 38.44
CA LEU A 118 -21.74 -16.62 38.64
C LEU A 118 -20.55 -16.99 39.54
N ALA A 119 -19.39 -16.38 39.31
CA ALA A 119 -18.20 -16.58 40.13
C ALA A 119 -18.44 -16.17 41.59
N LYS A 120 -19.06 -15.01 41.81
CA LYS A 120 -19.39 -14.49 43.14
C LYS A 120 -20.38 -15.37 43.90
N GLU A 121 -21.44 -15.83 43.23
CA GLU A 121 -22.43 -16.76 43.82
C GLU A 121 -21.81 -18.07 44.29
N LYS A 122 -20.72 -18.50 43.65
CA LYS A 122 -20.00 -19.74 43.93
C LYS A 122 -18.76 -19.54 44.81
N GLY A 123 -18.54 -18.33 45.31
CA GLY A 123 -17.45 -18.01 46.24
C GLY A 123 -16.06 -18.01 45.59
N ILE A 124 -15.97 -17.90 44.27
CA ILE A 124 -14.70 -17.81 43.55
C ILE A 124 -14.19 -16.37 43.69
N GLN A 125 -13.06 -16.20 44.38
CA GLN A 125 -12.46 -14.88 44.62
C GLN A 125 -11.47 -14.46 43.52
N GLY A 126 -11.23 -15.33 42.53
CA GLY A 126 -10.26 -15.13 41.46
C GLY A 126 -8.82 -15.28 41.93
N GLY A 127 -8.01 -16.01 41.16
CA GLY A 127 -6.63 -16.33 41.53
C GLY A 127 -5.61 -15.71 40.58
N GLY A 128 -5.16 -14.49 40.86
CA GLY A 128 -3.97 -13.93 40.20
C GLY A 128 -4.05 -12.43 39.90
N GLN A 129 -2.89 -11.77 40.03
CA GLN A 129 -2.64 -10.48 39.40
C GLN A 129 -2.70 -10.66 37.87
N PRO A 130 -3.19 -9.64 37.13
CA PRO A 130 -3.07 -9.70 35.68
C PRO A 130 -1.57 -9.68 35.37
N GLU A 131 -1.11 -10.45 34.39
CA GLU A 131 0.03 -9.96 33.63
C GLU A 131 -0.47 -8.68 32.94
N THR A 132 -0.38 -7.54 33.64
CA THR A 132 -0.64 -6.19 33.14
C THR A 132 -0.17 -6.11 31.72
N GLU A 133 -1.04 -5.70 30.77
CA GLU A 133 -0.78 -5.55 29.33
C GLU A 133 0.71 -5.35 29.07
N MET A 134 1.40 -6.47 28.93
CA MET A 134 2.85 -6.44 28.97
C MET A 134 3.25 -5.87 27.61
N GLY A 135 3.65 -4.59 27.60
CA GLY A 135 4.05 -3.93 26.37
C GLY A 135 5.10 -4.77 25.64
N TRP A 136 5.06 -4.76 24.31
CA TRP A 136 5.86 -5.66 23.47
C TRP A 136 7.35 -5.69 23.84
N ARG A 137 7.93 -4.57 24.32
CA ARG A 137 9.33 -4.51 24.80
C ARG A 137 9.58 -5.43 25.99
N THR A 138 8.67 -5.42 26.96
CA THR A 138 8.78 -6.25 28.17
C THR A 138 8.54 -7.71 27.81
N TYR A 139 7.57 -7.99 26.93
CA TYR A 139 7.31 -9.34 26.44
C TYR A 139 8.50 -9.92 25.65
N ALA A 140 9.13 -9.12 24.79
CA ALA A 140 10.34 -9.52 24.07
C ALA A 140 11.46 -9.94 25.03
N ASN A 141 11.69 -9.16 26.09
CA ASN A 141 12.72 -9.49 27.09
C ASN A 141 12.39 -10.80 27.81
N LYS A 142 11.13 -10.98 28.25
CA LYS A 142 10.67 -12.23 28.86
C LYS A 142 10.92 -13.43 27.93
N LEU A 143 10.55 -13.30 26.66
CA LEU A 143 10.74 -14.37 25.68
C LEU A 143 12.23 -14.71 25.48
N VAL A 144 13.11 -13.70 25.41
CA VAL A 144 14.56 -13.91 25.30
C VAL A 144 15.14 -14.55 26.57
N GLU A 145 14.68 -14.15 27.74
CA GLU A 145 15.12 -14.74 29.03
C GLU A 145 14.68 -16.21 29.16
N GLU A 146 13.46 -16.55 28.74
CA GLU A 146 12.89 -17.90 28.86
C GLU A 146 13.37 -18.85 27.75
N ASN A 147 13.54 -18.35 26.52
CA ASN A 147 13.79 -19.16 25.33
C ASN A 147 15.20 -18.95 24.72
N GLY A 148 15.98 -17.99 25.24
CA GLY A 148 17.29 -17.61 24.70
C GLY A 148 17.24 -16.75 23.43
N PHE A 149 16.09 -16.70 22.76
CA PHE A 149 15.85 -15.84 21.60
C PHE A 149 14.37 -15.51 21.42
N CYS A 150 14.10 -14.43 20.69
CA CYS A 150 12.84 -14.20 20.02
C CYS A 150 13.06 -13.81 18.56
N ARG A 151 12.01 -13.86 17.75
CA ARG A 151 12.01 -13.35 16.38
C ARG A 151 10.89 -12.35 16.22
N VAL A 152 11.17 -11.28 15.49
CA VAL A 152 10.20 -10.23 15.17
C VAL A 152 9.55 -10.55 13.84
N LEU A 153 8.22 -10.54 13.84
CA LEU A 153 7.40 -10.54 12.63
C LEU A 153 6.67 -9.20 12.54
N ILE A 154 6.78 -8.52 11.41
CA ILE A 154 5.94 -7.38 11.07
C ILE A 154 4.90 -7.86 10.08
N LEU A 155 3.62 -7.77 10.42
CA LEU A 155 2.51 -8.23 9.60
C LEU A 155 1.65 -7.03 9.18
N TRP A 156 1.17 -7.04 7.95
CA TRP A 156 0.18 -6.07 7.47
C TRP A 156 -0.64 -6.70 6.35
N LEU A 157 -1.81 -6.11 6.11
CA LEU A 157 -2.65 -6.48 4.99
C LEU A 157 -2.48 -5.48 3.85
N GLN A 158 -2.57 -5.98 2.62
CA GLN A 158 -2.46 -5.18 1.42
C GLN A 158 -3.41 -5.70 0.34
N LYS A 159 -4.12 -4.81 -0.36
CA LYS A 159 -5.02 -5.21 -1.45
C LYS A 159 -4.23 -5.80 -2.63
N ALA A 160 -4.81 -6.79 -3.30
CA ALA A 160 -4.27 -7.33 -4.54
C ALA A 160 -4.21 -6.23 -5.61
N SER A 161 -3.12 -6.19 -6.39
CA SER A 161 -2.92 -5.18 -7.45
C SER A 161 -3.85 -5.32 -8.65
N ASP A 162 -4.63 -6.40 -8.70
CA ASP A 162 -5.32 -6.86 -9.91
C ASP A 162 -6.85 -6.80 -9.72
N ASP A 163 -7.43 -5.60 -9.60
CA ASP A 163 -8.79 -5.37 -10.09
C ASP A 163 -9.13 -3.87 -10.13
N GLU A 164 -9.57 -3.40 -11.31
CA GLU A 164 -10.20 -2.08 -11.54
C GLU A 164 -11.52 -1.90 -10.77
N LYS A 165 -11.90 -2.87 -9.95
CA LYS A 165 -13.03 -2.77 -9.04
C LYS A 165 -12.48 -2.46 -7.66
N LEU A 166 -12.42 -1.17 -7.31
CA LEU A 166 -12.70 -0.74 -5.95
C LEU A 166 -14.07 -1.34 -5.58
N LYS A 167 -14.08 -2.58 -5.08
CA LYS A 167 -15.23 -3.10 -4.36
C LYS A 167 -15.33 -2.27 -3.09
N MET A 168 -16.56 -1.84 -2.80
CA MET A 168 -16.90 -1.15 -1.56
C MET A 168 -16.26 -1.91 -0.41
N GLU A 169 -15.59 -1.19 0.48
CA GLU A 169 -15.08 -1.75 1.73
C GLU A 169 -16.25 -2.45 2.42
N PRO A 170 -16.18 -3.76 2.70
CA PRO A 170 -17.00 -4.28 3.77
C PRO A 170 -16.50 -3.57 5.03
N GLU A 171 -17.39 -2.92 5.78
CA GLU A 171 -17.13 -2.35 7.12
C GLU A 171 -16.73 -3.43 8.17
N GLY A 172 -16.11 -4.55 7.78
CA GLY A 172 -16.13 -5.79 8.55
C GLY A 172 -14.79 -6.35 9.04
N VAL A 173 -13.64 -5.84 8.59
CA VAL A 173 -12.33 -6.35 9.03
C VAL A 173 -11.44 -5.21 9.49
N ASN A 174 -11.46 -4.94 10.80
CA ASN A 174 -10.57 -3.99 11.46
C ASN A 174 -9.27 -4.69 11.91
N GLU A 175 -8.19 -3.93 12.11
CA GLU A 175 -6.89 -4.36 12.62
C GLU A 175 -7.00 -5.20 13.90
N GLY A 176 -7.99 -4.88 14.75
CA GLY A 176 -8.31 -5.65 15.97
C GLY A 176 -8.74 -7.09 15.69
N LEU A 177 -9.57 -7.33 14.67
CA LEU A 177 -10.01 -8.68 14.30
C LEU A 177 -8.84 -9.52 13.78
N ILE A 178 -7.99 -8.92 12.93
CA ILE A 178 -6.81 -9.59 12.38
C ILE A 178 -5.78 -9.88 13.47
N CYS A 179 -5.59 -8.92 14.39
CA CYS A 179 -4.77 -9.11 15.58
C CYS A 179 -5.28 -10.28 16.42
N GLY A 180 -6.60 -10.34 16.67
CA GLY A 180 -7.25 -11.46 17.37
C GLY A 180 -7.03 -12.81 16.67
N LEU A 181 -7.20 -12.85 15.35
CA LEU A 181 -6.94 -14.05 14.53
C LEU A 181 -5.49 -14.52 14.69
N ILE A 182 -4.52 -13.62 14.49
CA ILE A 182 -3.11 -13.97 14.62
C ILE A 182 -2.77 -14.39 16.05
N GLN A 183 -3.27 -13.66 17.06
CA GLN A 183 -3.02 -13.96 18.46
C GLN A 183 -3.53 -15.34 18.83
N GLU A 184 -4.72 -15.70 18.37
CA GLU A 184 -5.30 -17.00 18.64
C GLU A 184 -4.47 -18.15 18.07
N PHE A 185 -4.00 -18.04 16.83
CA PHE A 185 -3.10 -19.04 16.27
C PHE A 185 -1.77 -19.10 17.06
N LEU A 186 -1.25 -17.96 17.53
CA LEU A 186 -0.05 -17.92 18.37
C LEU A 186 -0.29 -18.57 19.74
N ASP A 187 -1.47 -18.37 20.34
CA ASP A 187 -1.87 -18.96 21.62
C ASP A 187 -1.96 -20.48 21.50
N ILE A 188 -2.64 -21.00 20.46
CA ILE A 188 -2.78 -22.45 20.20
C ILE A 188 -1.40 -23.10 19.99
N ALA A 189 -0.51 -22.44 19.25
CA ALA A 189 0.84 -22.94 19.03
C ALA A 189 1.77 -22.68 20.23
N HIS A 190 1.29 -22.01 21.28
CA HIS A 190 2.07 -21.42 22.36
C HIS A 190 3.32 -20.70 21.85
N ALA A 191 3.24 -20.01 20.71
CA ALA A 191 4.39 -19.60 19.91
C ALA A 191 4.81 -18.13 20.08
N GLY A 192 3.98 -17.28 20.68
CA GLY A 192 4.31 -15.86 20.84
C GLY A 192 3.12 -14.97 21.17
N LYS A 193 3.30 -13.66 20.96
CA LYS A 193 2.25 -12.64 21.13
C LYS A 193 2.32 -11.59 20.03
N VAL A 194 1.18 -11.10 19.57
CA VAL A 194 1.03 -10.04 18.59
C VAL A 194 0.50 -8.77 19.25
N PHE A 195 0.94 -7.62 18.72
CA PHE A 195 0.63 -6.30 19.22
C PHE A 195 0.26 -5.40 18.04
N LEU A 196 -0.67 -4.46 18.27
CA LEU A 196 -0.87 -3.34 17.35
C LEU A 196 0.42 -2.50 17.29
N TYR A 197 0.77 -2.05 16.08
CA TYR A 197 1.97 -1.27 15.82
C TYR A 197 1.68 -0.11 14.87
N GLU A 198 2.68 0.74 14.66
CA GLU A 198 2.53 1.99 13.91
C GLU A 198 1.93 1.77 12.50
N LYS A 199 1.04 2.69 12.09
CA LYS A 199 0.44 2.76 10.75
C LYS A 199 -0.30 1.48 10.31
N GLY A 200 -0.97 0.81 11.25
CA GLY A 200 -1.80 -0.37 10.98
C GLY A 200 -1.03 -1.66 10.74
N ALA A 201 0.28 -1.66 11.01
CA ALA A 201 1.07 -2.88 11.07
C ALA A 201 0.84 -3.59 12.40
N LEU A 202 1.08 -4.90 12.42
CA LEU A 202 1.08 -5.74 13.61
C LEU A 202 2.51 -6.21 13.88
N LEU A 203 2.91 -6.18 15.15
CA LEU A 203 4.20 -6.67 15.63
C LEU A 203 3.97 -7.99 16.36
N ALA A 204 4.41 -9.12 15.81
CA ALA A 204 4.43 -10.38 16.54
C ALA A 204 5.84 -10.74 17.01
N LEU A 205 5.93 -11.14 18.27
CA LEU A 205 7.14 -11.63 18.91
C LEU A 205 6.97 -13.12 19.15
N VAL A 206 7.76 -13.93 18.43
CA VAL A 206 7.60 -15.38 18.42
C VAL A 206 8.87 -16.10 18.85
N LYS A 207 8.72 -17.29 19.42
CA LYS A 207 9.83 -18.20 19.78
C LYS A 207 10.08 -19.27 18.71
N ILE A 208 9.72 -18.98 17.46
CA ILE A 208 9.90 -19.88 16.32
C ILE A 208 11.26 -19.60 15.66
N GLY A 209 12.16 -20.58 15.69
CA GLY A 209 13.48 -20.48 15.06
C GLY A 209 13.46 -20.80 13.56
N GLU A 210 12.71 -21.83 13.15
CA GLU A 210 12.70 -22.29 11.76
C GLU A 210 11.75 -21.48 10.87
N LEU A 211 12.28 -20.96 9.75
CA LEU A 211 11.49 -20.18 8.80
C LEU A 211 10.33 -20.99 8.17
N GLU A 212 10.51 -22.30 7.97
CA GLU A 212 9.46 -23.17 7.41
C GLU A 212 8.28 -23.35 8.36
N GLU A 213 8.52 -23.31 9.67
CA GLU A 213 7.46 -23.36 10.67
C GLU A 213 6.65 -22.06 10.65
N ILE A 214 7.33 -20.91 10.58
CA ILE A 214 6.68 -19.60 10.37
C ILE A 214 5.85 -19.61 9.08
N ARG A 215 6.37 -20.17 7.98
CA ARG A 215 5.62 -20.30 6.72
C ARG A 215 4.40 -21.20 6.83
N ARG A 216 4.45 -22.26 7.64
CA ARG A 216 3.30 -23.14 7.85
C ARG A 216 2.22 -22.44 8.67
N PHE A 217 2.63 -21.81 9.77
CA PHE A 217 1.77 -20.98 10.61
C PHE A 217 1.05 -19.89 9.80
N LEU A 218 1.81 -19.10 9.04
CA LEU A 218 1.24 -17.99 8.27
C LEU A 218 0.30 -18.44 7.16
N ARG A 219 0.52 -19.61 6.55
CA ARG A 219 -0.44 -20.16 5.57
C ARG A 219 -1.78 -20.52 6.21
N GLN A 220 -1.79 -20.97 7.46
CA GLN A 220 -3.03 -21.24 8.19
C GLN A 220 -3.76 -19.93 8.48
N VAL A 221 -3.04 -18.92 9.00
CA VAL A 221 -3.58 -17.57 9.24
C VAL A 221 -4.13 -16.94 7.96
N GLU A 222 -3.37 -16.94 6.87
CA GLU A 222 -3.78 -16.37 5.58
C GLU A 222 -5.03 -17.07 5.03
N SER A 223 -5.16 -18.39 5.21
CA SER A 223 -6.35 -19.13 4.78
C SER A 223 -7.63 -18.70 5.50
N GLN A 224 -7.51 -18.27 6.77
CA GLN A 224 -8.63 -17.74 7.54
C GLN A 224 -8.92 -16.29 7.18
N ILE A 225 -7.88 -15.44 7.05
CA ILE A 225 -8.06 -14.03 6.69
C ILE A 225 -8.76 -13.90 5.32
N ASN A 226 -8.38 -14.73 4.34
CA ASN A 226 -8.98 -14.75 3.01
C ASN A 226 -10.47 -15.15 2.97
N LEU A 227 -11.04 -15.68 4.07
CA LEU A 227 -12.48 -15.93 4.16
C LEU A 227 -13.28 -14.64 4.38
N TYR A 228 -12.63 -13.58 4.87
CA TYR A 228 -13.28 -12.35 5.33
C TYR A 228 -12.83 -11.11 4.57
N THR A 229 -11.68 -11.14 3.91
CA THR A 229 -11.13 -10.01 3.14
C THR A 229 -10.47 -10.46 1.84
N ASP A 230 -10.45 -9.57 0.85
CA ASP A 230 -9.70 -9.73 -0.41
C ASP A 230 -8.25 -9.19 -0.31
N GLN A 231 -7.88 -8.72 0.88
CA GLN A 231 -6.52 -8.31 1.18
C GLN A 231 -5.62 -9.52 1.48
N HIS A 232 -4.36 -9.39 1.10
CA HIS A 232 -3.35 -10.41 1.28
C HIS A 232 -2.47 -10.13 2.50
N LEU A 233 -2.12 -11.18 3.23
CA LEU A 233 -1.23 -11.10 4.38
C LEU A 233 0.23 -11.03 3.94
N HIS A 234 0.91 -9.97 4.36
CA HIS A 234 2.32 -9.78 4.17
C HIS A 234 3.04 -9.85 5.51
N VAL A 235 4.17 -10.58 5.54
CA VAL A 235 4.94 -10.76 6.77
C VAL A 235 6.41 -10.58 6.51
N ALA A 236 7.00 -9.59 7.17
CA ALA A 236 8.44 -9.44 7.20
C ALA A 236 9.02 -10.04 8.47
N VAL A 237 10.14 -10.75 8.31
CA VAL A 237 10.72 -11.60 9.35
C VAL A 237 12.11 -11.09 9.66
N SER A 238 12.40 -10.81 10.93
CA SER A 238 13.74 -10.43 11.38
C SER A 238 14.68 -11.63 11.48
N ASP A 239 15.95 -11.37 11.77
CA ASP A 239 16.85 -12.39 12.31
C ASP A 239 16.50 -12.65 13.79
N GLU A 240 17.14 -13.65 14.40
CA GLU A 240 16.94 -13.95 15.82
C GLU A 240 17.48 -12.81 16.69
N VAL A 241 16.68 -12.42 17.68
CA VAL A 241 17.01 -11.46 18.72
C VAL A 241 17.39 -12.25 19.96
N SER A 242 18.67 -12.27 20.31
CA SER A 242 19.17 -12.87 21.55
C SER A 242 19.52 -11.82 22.61
N GLU A 243 19.54 -10.54 22.25
CA GLU A 243 19.89 -9.43 23.15
C GLU A 243 18.89 -8.29 23.02
N ARG A 244 18.52 -7.68 24.16
CA ARG A 244 17.56 -6.58 24.24
C ARG A 244 17.95 -5.38 23.37
N THR A 245 19.24 -5.09 23.26
CA THR A 245 19.79 -3.97 22.48
C THR A 245 19.58 -4.14 20.98
N ALA A 246 19.48 -5.38 20.48
CA ALA A 246 19.30 -5.69 19.08
C ALA A 246 17.84 -5.60 18.60
N LEU A 247 16.86 -5.56 19.52
CA LEU A 247 15.44 -5.65 19.19
C LEU A 247 14.96 -4.55 18.23
N LEU A 248 15.32 -3.28 18.48
CA LEU A 248 14.93 -2.17 17.60
C LEU A 248 15.55 -2.29 16.21
N ALA A 249 16.82 -2.66 16.13
CA ALA A 249 17.50 -2.88 14.85
C ALA A 249 16.86 -4.04 14.05
N GLN A 250 16.39 -5.08 14.74
CA GLN A 250 15.70 -6.20 14.10
C GLN A 250 14.27 -5.86 13.64
N ILE A 251 13.58 -4.94 14.34
CA ILE A 251 12.31 -4.37 13.86
C ILE A 251 12.55 -3.55 12.59
N GLU A 252 13.52 -2.64 12.58
CA GLU A 252 13.89 -1.86 11.40
C GLU A 252 14.27 -2.75 10.22
N LYS A 253 15.09 -3.79 10.47
CA LYS A 253 15.47 -4.78 9.46
C LYS A 253 14.26 -5.53 8.89
N ALA A 254 13.30 -5.90 9.72
CA ALA A 254 12.05 -6.50 9.24
C ALA A 254 11.29 -5.52 8.34
N PHE A 255 11.15 -4.25 8.71
CA PHE A 255 10.52 -3.25 7.83
C PHE A 255 11.25 -3.11 6.48
N GLU A 256 12.58 -3.07 6.48
CA GLU A 256 13.38 -3.02 5.25
C GLU A 256 13.13 -4.23 4.34
N ARG A 257 13.11 -5.45 4.90
CA ARG A 257 12.75 -6.67 4.17
C ARG A 257 11.33 -6.58 3.63
N GLY A 258 10.41 -6.03 4.42
CA GLY A 258 9.00 -5.86 4.08
C GLY A 258 8.76 -4.95 2.87
N GLN A 259 9.67 -4.02 2.56
CA GLN A 259 9.58 -3.18 1.35
C GLN A 259 9.52 -4.00 0.04
N ALA A 260 9.96 -5.26 0.05
CA ALA A 260 9.80 -6.21 -1.05
C ALA A 260 8.35 -6.41 -1.49
N SER A 261 7.39 -6.22 -0.57
CA SER A 261 5.95 -6.29 -0.84
C SER A 261 5.47 -5.28 -1.88
N PHE A 262 6.19 -4.17 -2.07
CA PHE A 262 5.92 -3.21 -3.13
C PHE A 262 5.86 -3.87 -4.51
N TYR A 263 6.56 -4.99 -4.70
CA TYR A 263 6.58 -5.76 -5.94
C TYR A 263 5.77 -7.06 -5.92
N ALA A 264 5.02 -7.31 -4.84
CA ALA A 264 4.27 -8.54 -4.66
C ALA A 264 2.85 -8.38 -5.24
N ARG A 265 2.34 -9.46 -5.85
CA ARG A 265 0.95 -9.55 -6.35
C ARG A 265 0.01 -10.29 -5.39
N LYS A 266 0.59 -10.99 -4.42
CA LYS A 266 -0.08 -11.82 -3.42
C LYS A 266 0.67 -11.70 -2.09
N GLY A 267 0.08 -12.26 -1.05
CA GLY A 267 0.69 -12.38 0.27
C GLY A 267 2.07 -13.03 0.19
N GLY A 268 2.95 -12.61 1.09
CA GLY A 268 4.36 -12.95 0.98
C GLY A 268 5.11 -12.89 2.30
N ILE A 269 6.18 -13.69 2.39
CA ILE A 269 7.05 -13.77 3.55
C ILE A 269 8.44 -13.25 3.18
N TYR A 270 8.88 -12.20 3.86
CA TYR A 270 10.08 -11.45 3.56
C TYR A 270 11.13 -11.63 4.65
N ALA A 271 12.00 -12.61 4.47
CA ALA A 271 13.02 -13.00 5.45
C ALA A 271 14.46 -12.79 4.93
N ARG A 272 14.63 -12.23 3.74
CA ARG A 272 15.93 -12.05 3.09
C ARG A 272 16.18 -10.58 2.81
N ASP A 273 17.43 -10.18 3.01
CA ASP A 273 17.90 -8.84 2.71
C ASP A 273 17.91 -8.65 1.18
N LEU A 274 17.36 -7.54 0.70
CA LEU A 274 17.34 -7.20 -0.71
C LEU A 274 18.43 -6.17 -1.03
N GLN A 275 19.16 -6.42 -2.11
CA GLN A 275 20.06 -5.44 -2.70
C GLN A 275 19.29 -4.61 -3.72
N TRP A 276 18.77 -3.47 -3.29
CA TRP A 276 18.00 -2.56 -4.14
C TRP A 276 18.84 -2.02 -5.30
N LYS A 277 18.27 -2.04 -6.50
CA LYS A 277 18.83 -1.33 -7.66
C LYS A 277 18.32 0.11 -7.71
N SER A 278 19.08 0.97 -8.38
CA SER A 278 18.64 2.34 -8.63
C SER A 278 17.48 2.37 -9.62
N ALA A 279 16.49 3.22 -9.37
CA ALA A 279 15.41 3.44 -10.33
C ALA A 279 15.97 3.99 -11.65
N PRO A 280 15.57 3.45 -12.83
CA PRO A 280 15.97 3.99 -14.11
C PRO A 280 15.37 5.39 -14.30
N ARG A 281 16.03 6.21 -15.11
CA ARG A 281 15.54 7.55 -15.43
C ARG A 281 14.24 7.46 -16.23
N LEU A 282 13.18 8.07 -15.73
CA LEU A 282 11.92 8.30 -16.44
C LEU A 282 11.82 9.78 -16.81
N LYS A 283 11.70 10.09 -18.10
CA LYS A 283 11.54 11.46 -18.61
C LYS A 283 10.65 11.50 -19.82
N ALA A 284 9.94 12.60 -20.00
CA ALA A 284 9.24 12.88 -21.24
C ALA A 284 10.21 13.46 -22.27
N GLY A 285 9.93 13.23 -23.56
CA GLY A 285 10.63 13.96 -24.62
C GLY A 285 10.42 15.47 -24.44
N LYS A 286 11.43 16.30 -24.70
CA LYS A 286 11.29 17.77 -24.62
C LYS A 286 10.84 18.41 -25.93
N GLN A 287 10.91 17.64 -27.01
CA GLN A 287 10.58 18.08 -28.35
C GLN A 287 9.16 17.64 -28.69
N ASP A 288 8.48 18.47 -29.48
CA ASP A 288 7.21 18.14 -30.13
C ASP A 288 6.13 17.67 -29.13
N VAL A 289 6.14 18.31 -27.95
CA VAL A 289 5.23 18.07 -26.83
C VAL A 289 3.79 18.08 -27.34
N TRP A 290 3.01 17.09 -26.89
CA TRP A 290 1.63 16.80 -27.30
C TRP A 290 1.42 16.28 -28.73
N SER A 291 2.44 16.16 -29.58
CA SER A 291 2.30 15.40 -30.84
C SER A 291 1.90 13.94 -30.58
N ASN A 292 1.30 13.27 -31.57
CA ASN A 292 0.91 11.86 -31.43
C ASN A 292 2.12 10.98 -31.04
N GLN A 293 3.26 11.21 -31.68
CA GLN A 293 4.50 10.48 -31.36
C GLN A 293 4.96 10.73 -29.92
N TRP A 294 4.86 11.97 -29.45
CA TRP A 294 5.23 12.31 -28.07
C TRP A 294 4.31 11.63 -27.05
N ARG A 295 3.00 11.59 -27.32
CA ARG A 295 2.02 10.92 -26.47
C ARG A 295 2.28 9.42 -26.39
N GLU A 296 2.42 8.75 -27.54
CA GLU A 296 2.72 7.32 -27.62
C GLU A 296 4.03 6.97 -26.90
N ASN A 297 5.08 7.76 -27.11
CA ASN A 297 6.36 7.56 -26.43
C ASN A 297 6.26 7.74 -24.92
N THR A 298 5.50 8.74 -24.45
CA THR A 298 5.36 9.03 -23.02
C THR A 298 4.66 7.88 -22.29
N GLU A 299 3.56 7.36 -22.84
CA GLU A 299 2.89 6.20 -22.26
C GLU A 299 3.77 4.94 -22.29
N ALA A 300 4.49 4.72 -23.40
CA ALA A 300 5.42 3.60 -23.53
C ALA A 300 6.56 3.66 -22.50
N GLU A 301 7.10 4.84 -22.23
CA GLU A 301 8.14 5.10 -21.22
C GLU A 301 7.63 4.81 -19.80
N ILE A 302 6.41 5.24 -19.45
CA ILE A 302 5.79 4.91 -18.15
C ILE A 302 5.73 3.39 -17.97
N ARG A 303 5.19 2.68 -18.97
CA ARG A 303 5.06 1.21 -18.90
C ARG A 303 6.42 0.51 -18.87
N ALA A 304 7.40 1.01 -19.61
CA ALA A 304 8.76 0.48 -19.62
C ALA A 304 9.48 0.69 -18.28
N PHE A 305 9.32 1.87 -17.67
CA PHE A 305 9.84 2.19 -16.35
C PHE A 305 9.31 1.23 -15.29
N ILE A 306 7.98 1.03 -15.23
CA ILE A 306 7.35 0.09 -14.28
C ILE A 306 7.92 -1.32 -14.45
N ARG A 307 7.92 -1.86 -15.67
CA ARG A 307 8.45 -3.21 -15.95
C ARG A 307 9.91 -3.36 -15.54
N LYS A 308 10.73 -2.33 -15.80
CA LYS A 308 12.15 -2.36 -15.44
C LYS A 308 12.34 -2.33 -13.93
N CYS A 309 11.59 -1.49 -13.21
CA CYS A 309 11.59 -1.46 -11.75
C CYS A 309 11.17 -2.79 -11.14
N GLU A 310 10.14 -3.44 -11.69
CA GLU A 310 9.69 -4.77 -11.25
C GLU A 310 10.75 -5.85 -11.44
N THR A 311 11.44 -5.82 -12.59
CA THR A 311 12.43 -6.83 -12.99
C THR A 311 13.73 -6.67 -12.21
N GLU A 312 14.22 -5.44 -12.06
CA GLU A 312 15.50 -5.14 -11.40
C GLU A 312 15.37 -5.00 -9.89
N LYS A 313 14.15 -5.01 -9.32
CA LYS A 313 13.87 -4.75 -7.91
C LYS A 313 14.54 -3.46 -7.45
N CYS A 314 14.07 -2.35 -8.02
CA CYS A 314 14.54 -1.03 -7.63
C CYS A 314 14.11 -0.66 -6.20
N SER A 315 14.77 0.32 -5.57
CA SER A 315 14.30 0.85 -4.28
C SER A 315 12.91 1.49 -4.43
N PRO A 316 11.88 1.07 -3.67
CA PRO A 316 10.53 1.66 -3.76
C PRO A 316 10.50 3.17 -3.53
N GLU A 317 11.36 3.68 -2.63
CA GLU A 317 11.53 5.12 -2.40
C GLU A 317 12.01 5.83 -3.67
N GLN A 318 13.10 5.35 -4.27
CA GLN A 318 13.65 5.94 -5.49
C GLN A 318 12.70 5.83 -6.69
N VAL A 319 11.91 4.76 -6.75
CA VAL A 319 10.88 4.59 -7.77
C VAL A 319 9.80 5.67 -7.61
N ARG A 320 9.30 5.89 -6.38
CA ARG A 320 8.32 6.94 -6.09
C ARG A 320 8.89 8.34 -6.38
N GLU A 321 10.11 8.65 -5.94
CA GLU A 321 10.75 9.93 -6.24
C GLU A 321 10.88 10.19 -7.74
N THR A 322 11.29 9.17 -8.50
CA THR A 322 11.44 9.26 -9.95
C THR A 322 10.10 9.46 -10.63
N ALA A 323 9.06 8.75 -10.19
CA ALA A 323 7.68 8.91 -10.65
C ALA A 323 7.15 10.34 -10.39
N MET A 324 7.34 10.87 -9.18
CA MET A 324 6.89 12.23 -8.84
C MET A 324 7.58 13.30 -9.69
N ARG A 325 8.90 13.17 -9.85
CA ARG A 325 9.69 14.11 -10.67
C ARG A 325 9.21 14.10 -12.13
N PHE A 326 8.89 12.92 -12.66
CA PHE A 326 8.35 12.78 -14.00
C PHE A 326 6.97 13.39 -14.13
N VAL A 327 6.08 13.20 -13.15
CA VAL A 327 4.76 13.85 -13.13
C VAL A 327 4.91 15.37 -13.13
N GLN A 328 5.79 15.93 -12.29
CA GLN A 328 6.07 17.36 -12.29
C GLN A 328 6.57 17.86 -13.65
N GLU A 329 7.43 17.10 -14.33
CA GLU A 329 7.90 17.42 -15.69
C GLU A 329 6.75 17.44 -16.70
N LEU A 330 5.83 16.47 -16.65
CA LEU A 330 4.65 16.40 -17.51
C LEU A 330 3.67 17.56 -17.26
N VAL A 331 3.36 17.85 -15.99
CA VAL A 331 2.47 18.95 -15.62
C VAL A 331 3.06 20.26 -16.10
N PHE A 332 4.35 20.52 -15.81
CA PHE A 332 5.03 21.74 -16.26
C PHE A 332 5.06 21.88 -17.79
N ALA A 333 5.33 20.78 -18.51
CA ALA A 333 5.30 20.78 -19.96
C ALA A 333 3.90 21.14 -20.49
N THR A 334 2.86 20.66 -19.82
CA THR A 334 1.45 20.91 -20.16
C THR A 334 1.04 22.36 -19.88
N GLU A 335 1.32 22.87 -18.68
CA GLU A 335 1.10 24.26 -18.28
C GLU A 335 1.75 25.22 -19.28
N ARG A 336 3.04 24.99 -19.58
CA ARG A 336 3.78 25.80 -20.56
C ARG A 336 3.24 25.65 -21.99
N PHE A 337 2.70 24.48 -22.33
CA PHE A 337 2.19 24.28 -23.68
C PHE A 337 0.87 25.02 -23.91
N PHE A 338 -0.03 24.97 -22.93
CA PHE A 338 -1.40 25.51 -23.00
C PHE A 338 -1.58 26.89 -22.34
N ASP A 339 -0.52 27.44 -21.75
CA ASP A 339 -0.56 28.69 -20.96
C ASP A 339 -1.66 28.64 -19.89
N ALA A 340 -1.59 27.60 -19.06
CA ALA A 340 -2.57 27.27 -18.04
C ALA A 340 -1.91 26.96 -16.70
N GLY A 341 -2.65 27.13 -15.61
CA GLY A 341 -2.20 26.73 -14.28
C GLY A 341 -2.57 25.28 -13.97
N SER A 342 -1.85 24.68 -13.02
CA SER A 342 -2.14 23.33 -12.50
C SER A 342 -3.61 23.14 -12.08
N GLU A 343 -4.25 24.18 -11.53
CA GLU A 343 -5.66 24.14 -11.10
C GLU A 343 -6.64 24.02 -12.29
N ASP A 344 -6.27 24.53 -13.46
CA ASP A 344 -7.06 24.37 -14.69
C ASP A 344 -7.02 22.92 -15.19
N ILE A 345 -5.88 22.27 -14.98
CA ILE A 345 -5.61 20.90 -15.44
C ILE A 345 -6.24 19.89 -14.48
N PHE A 346 -6.10 20.12 -13.16
CA PHE A 346 -6.55 19.24 -12.10
C PHE A 346 -7.53 19.96 -11.16
N PRO A 347 -8.81 20.09 -11.55
CA PRO A 347 -9.81 20.76 -10.73
C PRO A 347 -10.12 19.98 -9.44
N GLU A 348 -10.69 20.66 -8.45
CA GLU A 348 -11.22 20.06 -7.21
C GLU A 348 -10.16 19.32 -6.35
N GLY A 349 -8.92 19.82 -6.31
CA GLY A 349 -7.86 19.21 -5.50
C GLY A 349 -7.37 17.87 -6.04
N ARG A 350 -7.67 17.54 -7.30
CA ARG A 350 -7.17 16.32 -7.97
C ARG A 350 -5.68 16.36 -8.27
N ASN A 351 -5.02 17.50 -8.07
CA ASN A 351 -3.60 17.70 -8.31
C ASN A 351 -2.75 16.52 -7.78
N PRO A 352 -1.87 15.92 -8.60
CA PRO A 352 -0.94 14.90 -8.13
C PRO A 352 -0.06 15.46 -7.02
N SER A 353 -0.02 14.75 -5.89
CA SER A 353 0.73 15.17 -4.70
C SER A 353 1.58 14.02 -4.16
N TYR A 354 2.60 14.37 -3.38
CA TYR A 354 3.44 13.37 -2.72
C TYR A 354 2.63 12.53 -1.70
N ALA A 355 1.60 13.12 -1.07
CA ALA A 355 0.71 12.39 -0.17
C ALA A 355 -0.03 11.25 -0.90
N LYS A 356 -0.67 11.55 -2.04
CA LYS A 356 -1.36 10.53 -2.87
C LYS A 356 -0.39 9.47 -3.41
N LEU A 357 0.86 9.85 -3.67
CA LEU A 357 1.90 8.91 -4.09
C LEU A 357 2.30 7.94 -2.97
N LEU A 358 2.41 8.43 -1.74
CA LEU A 358 2.75 7.60 -0.58
C LEU A 358 1.64 6.59 -0.22
N GLU A 359 0.39 6.88 -0.62
CA GLU A 359 -0.74 5.94 -0.50
C GLU A 359 -0.61 4.73 -1.44
N THR A 360 0.27 4.78 -2.46
CA THR A 360 0.52 3.63 -3.33
C THR A 360 1.41 2.60 -2.61
N GLY A 361 0.80 1.52 -2.14
CA GLY A 361 1.45 0.41 -1.45
C GLY A 361 2.13 -0.58 -2.40
N THR A 362 1.61 -0.76 -3.63
CA THR A 362 2.21 -1.62 -4.66
C THR A 362 2.72 -0.84 -5.86
N ILE A 363 3.61 -1.47 -6.63
CA ILE A 363 4.04 -0.96 -7.93
C ILE A 363 2.89 -0.97 -8.95
N GLY A 364 1.91 -1.86 -8.80
CA GLY A 364 0.69 -1.87 -9.60
C GLY A 364 -0.16 -0.62 -9.36
N GLU A 365 -0.39 -0.27 -8.09
CA GLU A 365 -1.07 0.97 -7.70
C GLU A 365 -0.31 2.21 -8.16
N LEU A 366 1.02 2.21 -8.06
CA LEU A 366 1.85 3.29 -8.60
C LEU A 366 1.71 3.41 -10.12
N ALA A 367 1.72 2.29 -10.85
CA ALA A 367 1.56 2.26 -12.29
C ALA A 367 0.17 2.80 -12.69
N TYR A 368 -0.87 2.38 -11.98
CA TYR A 368 -2.23 2.89 -12.18
C TYR A 368 -2.29 4.40 -11.92
N TRP A 369 -1.71 4.88 -10.82
CA TRP A 369 -1.66 6.30 -10.49
C TRP A 369 -0.95 7.11 -11.57
N LEU A 370 0.22 6.67 -12.04
CA LEU A 370 0.96 7.32 -13.13
C LEU A 370 0.15 7.40 -14.42
N LEU A 371 -0.48 6.29 -14.82
CA LEU A 371 -1.31 6.23 -16.03
C LEU A 371 -2.58 7.08 -15.89
N LYS A 372 -3.15 7.16 -14.68
CA LYS A 372 -4.31 8.02 -14.39
C LYS A 372 -3.94 9.50 -14.53
N VAL A 373 -2.83 9.93 -13.93
CA VAL A 373 -2.33 11.31 -14.09
C VAL A 373 -2.06 11.62 -15.57
N TRP A 374 -1.41 10.70 -16.28
CA TRP A 374 -1.20 10.83 -17.73
C TRP A 374 -2.52 10.98 -18.49
N LYS A 375 -3.53 10.16 -18.18
CA LYS A 375 -4.85 10.23 -18.81
C LYS A 375 -5.56 11.56 -18.57
N GLU A 376 -5.48 12.11 -17.36
CA GLU A 376 -6.05 13.42 -17.05
C GLU A 376 -5.39 14.53 -17.87
N LEU A 377 -4.06 14.48 -18.04
CA LEU A 377 -3.35 15.40 -18.92
C LEU A 377 -3.80 15.25 -20.38
N GLU A 378 -3.96 14.02 -20.89
CA GLU A 378 -4.46 13.78 -22.24
C GLU A 378 -5.88 14.35 -22.45
N ILE A 379 -6.78 14.10 -21.50
CA ILE A 379 -8.15 14.62 -21.54
C ILE A 379 -8.14 16.15 -21.56
N TYR A 380 -7.30 16.76 -20.72
CA TYR A 380 -7.12 18.22 -20.72
C TYR A 380 -6.61 18.73 -22.08
N ALA A 381 -5.61 18.07 -22.66
CA ALA A 381 -5.07 18.43 -23.97
C ALA A 381 -6.10 18.27 -25.10
N ASP A 382 -6.93 17.23 -25.04
CA ASP A 382 -7.91 16.92 -26.08
C ASP A 382 -9.14 17.83 -26.03
N THR A 383 -9.57 18.23 -24.83
CA THR A 383 -10.67 19.20 -24.64
C THR A 383 -10.27 20.61 -25.05
N ARG A 384 -8.97 20.91 -25.03
CA ARG A 384 -8.39 22.17 -25.53
C ARG A 384 -7.82 22.06 -26.93
N LYS A 385 -8.38 21.20 -27.80
CA LYS A 385 -8.27 21.29 -29.27
C LYS A 385 -8.84 22.63 -29.78
N ASN A 386 -8.13 23.70 -29.46
CA ASN A 386 -8.38 25.05 -29.89
C ASN A 386 -7.40 25.35 -31.03
N ILE A 387 -7.76 26.28 -31.91
CA ILE A 387 -6.95 26.70 -33.05
C ILE A 387 -5.47 26.96 -32.69
N GLN A 388 -5.21 27.43 -31.48
CA GLN A 388 -3.85 27.63 -30.95
C GLN A 388 -3.04 26.32 -30.86
N TYR A 389 -3.64 25.23 -30.36
CA TYR A 389 -3.01 23.91 -30.31
C TYR A 389 -2.68 23.42 -31.71
N GLU A 390 -3.66 23.47 -32.62
CA GLU A 390 -3.49 22.94 -33.97
C GLU A 390 -2.45 23.74 -34.77
N ILE A 391 -2.46 25.08 -34.65
CA ILE A 391 -1.46 25.95 -35.25
C ILE A 391 -0.07 25.63 -34.69
N LYS A 392 0.10 25.50 -33.38
CA LYS A 392 1.40 25.24 -32.76
C LYS A 392 1.95 23.86 -33.14
N ALA A 393 1.10 22.82 -33.11
CA ALA A 393 1.47 21.46 -33.51
C ALA A 393 1.87 21.39 -34.99
N PHE A 394 1.11 22.05 -35.87
CA PHE A 394 1.45 22.17 -37.29
C PHE A 394 2.81 22.84 -37.48
N LEU A 395 3.05 23.98 -36.82
CA LEU A 395 4.34 24.68 -36.95
C LEU A 395 5.52 23.87 -36.41
N LEU A 396 5.34 23.06 -35.35
CA LEU A 396 6.41 22.19 -34.84
C LEU A 396 6.74 21.04 -35.79
N ASN A 397 5.78 20.55 -36.58
CA ASN A 397 6.03 19.49 -37.57
C ASN A 397 6.59 20.05 -38.89
N HIS A 398 6.26 21.30 -39.24
CA HIS A 398 6.59 21.91 -40.53
C HIS A 398 7.58 23.08 -40.44
N TYR A 399 8.24 23.32 -39.29
CA TYR A 399 9.11 24.49 -39.14
C TYR A 399 10.29 24.52 -40.12
N MET A 400 10.72 23.37 -40.65
CA MET A 400 11.84 23.27 -41.59
C MET A 400 11.46 23.69 -43.01
N GLU A 401 10.17 23.74 -43.32
CA GLU A 401 9.64 24.01 -44.65
C GLU A 401 9.58 25.52 -44.95
N GLU A 402 9.59 25.88 -46.23
CA GLU A 402 9.39 27.27 -46.67
C GLU A 402 7.90 27.63 -46.64
N LEU A 403 7.37 27.88 -45.44
CA LEU A 403 5.97 28.23 -45.21
C LEU A 403 5.76 29.74 -45.05
N SER A 404 4.98 30.35 -45.93
CA SER A 404 4.47 31.71 -45.73
C SER A 404 3.30 31.72 -44.74
N GLN A 405 2.98 32.89 -44.18
CA GLN A 405 1.80 33.04 -43.31
C GLN A 405 0.50 32.64 -44.04
N SER A 406 0.43 32.87 -45.35
CA SER A 406 -0.73 32.54 -46.18
C SER A 406 -0.90 31.02 -46.33
N ASP A 407 0.21 30.28 -46.48
CA ASP A 407 0.17 28.81 -46.61
C ASP A 407 -0.33 28.17 -45.33
N VAL A 408 0.15 28.66 -44.19
CA VAL A 408 -0.33 28.20 -42.87
C VAL A 408 -1.79 28.58 -42.67
N ALA A 409 -2.18 29.82 -42.98
CA ALA A 409 -3.57 30.26 -42.85
C ALA A 409 -4.54 29.40 -43.67
N ALA A 410 -4.15 28.99 -44.89
CA ALA A 410 -4.94 28.12 -45.74
C ALA A 410 -5.17 26.73 -45.12
N ASN A 411 -4.16 26.16 -44.44
CA ASN A 411 -4.29 24.89 -43.72
C ASN A 411 -5.37 24.94 -42.62
N PHE A 412 -5.57 26.11 -42.01
CA PHE A 412 -6.60 26.35 -40.98
C PHE A 412 -7.89 26.95 -41.54
N ARG A 413 -8.06 26.98 -42.87
CA ARG A 413 -9.21 27.57 -43.56
C ARG A 413 -9.47 29.03 -43.19
N MET A 414 -8.41 29.80 -42.92
CA MET A 414 -8.46 31.21 -42.56
C MET A 414 -7.93 32.10 -43.68
N SER A 415 -8.45 33.32 -43.78
CA SER A 415 -7.78 34.37 -44.54
C SER A 415 -6.48 34.78 -43.83
N ALA A 416 -5.49 35.25 -44.58
CA ALA A 416 -4.20 35.68 -44.01
C ALA A 416 -4.36 36.79 -42.94
N SER A 417 -5.32 37.70 -43.12
CA SER A 417 -5.62 38.77 -42.15
C SER A 417 -6.29 38.25 -40.89
N HIS A 418 -7.26 37.34 -41.02
CA HIS A 418 -7.91 36.70 -39.87
C HIS A 418 -6.91 35.85 -39.09
N PHE A 419 -6.08 35.06 -39.78
CA PHE A 419 -5.01 34.30 -39.17
C PHE A 419 -4.03 35.21 -38.43
N SER A 420 -3.61 36.33 -39.01
CA SER A 420 -2.68 37.26 -38.33
C SER A 420 -3.25 37.79 -37.00
N MET A 421 -4.54 38.15 -37.00
CA MET A 421 -5.24 38.63 -35.82
C MET A 421 -5.35 37.53 -34.75
N VAL A 422 -5.88 36.37 -35.13
CA VAL A 422 -6.02 35.19 -34.26
C VAL A 422 -4.66 34.76 -33.72
N PHE A 423 -3.63 34.69 -34.57
CA PHE A 423 -2.29 34.30 -34.18
C PHE A 423 -1.68 35.29 -33.19
N LYS A 424 -1.77 36.60 -33.45
CA LYS A 424 -1.23 37.61 -32.53
C LYS A 424 -1.99 37.61 -31.19
N GLN A 425 -3.30 37.38 -31.20
CA GLN A 425 -4.12 37.28 -29.99
C GLN A 425 -3.76 36.05 -29.16
N ASN A 426 -3.48 34.90 -29.79
CA ASN A 426 -3.18 33.64 -29.11
C ASN A 426 -1.70 33.45 -28.75
N PHE A 427 -0.75 34.07 -29.48
CA PHE A 427 0.69 33.85 -29.30
C PHE A 427 1.47 35.11 -28.90
N GLY A 428 0.81 36.27 -28.80
CA GLY A 428 1.40 37.56 -28.40
C GLY A 428 2.39 38.18 -29.40
N VAL A 429 2.80 37.43 -30.43
CA VAL A 429 3.75 37.85 -31.48
C VAL A 429 3.21 37.46 -32.85
N ASN A 430 3.78 38.05 -33.92
CA ASN A 430 3.41 37.65 -35.28
C ASN A 430 4.00 36.27 -35.65
N TYR A 431 3.41 35.66 -36.68
CA TYR A 431 3.77 34.34 -37.20
C TYR A 431 5.28 34.20 -37.48
N SER A 432 5.87 35.10 -38.26
CA SER A 432 7.28 35.02 -38.63
C SER A 432 8.21 35.09 -37.41
N THR A 433 7.86 35.93 -36.42
CA THR A 433 8.62 36.00 -35.16
C THR A 433 8.52 34.69 -34.40
N TYR A 434 7.34 34.09 -34.33
CA TYR A 434 7.12 32.83 -33.64
C TYR A 434 7.85 31.66 -34.30
N LEU A 435 7.71 31.51 -35.63
CA LEU A 435 8.42 30.49 -36.40
C LEU A 435 9.94 30.61 -36.24
N ASN A 436 10.47 31.84 -36.32
CA ASN A 436 11.89 32.07 -36.10
C ASN A 436 12.33 31.68 -34.67
N ARG A 437 11.51 31.89 -33.65
CA ARG A 437 11.83 31.41 -32.28
C ARG A 437 11.93 29.89 -32.24
N ILE A 438 10.99 29.15 -32.84
CA ILE A 438 11.06 27.69 -32.94
C ILE A 438 12.37 27.25 -33.61
N ARG A 439 12.69 27.86 -34.76
CA ARG A 439 13.91 27.56 -35.52
C ARG A 439 15.18 27.84 -34.72
N MET A 440 15.20 28.92 -33.94
CA MET A 440 16.33 29.28 -33.09
C MET A 440 16.52 28.35 -31.90
N GLU A 441 15.44 27.90 -31.25
CA GLU A 441 15.51 26.88 -30.20
C GLU A 441 16.09 25.57 -30.75
N LYS A 442 15.57 25.07 -31.88
CA LYS A 442 16.11 23.87 -32.54
C LYS A 442 17.56 24.07 -33.00
N ALA A 443 17.94 25.28 -33.44
CA ALA A 443 19.32 25.60 -33.79
C ALA A 443 20.25 25.53 -32.58
N LYS A 444 19.83 26.06 -31.42
CA LYS A 444 20.61 25.97 -30.16
C LYS A 444 20.87 24.53 -29.74
N GLU A 445 19.86 23.67 -29.84
CA GLU A 445 20.00 22.24 -29.56
C GLU A 445 21.05 21.60 -30.48
N LEU A 446 20.98 21.84 -31.79
CA LEU A 446 21.94 21.32 -32.76
C LEU A 446 23.36 21.90 -32.56
N LEU A 447 23.47 23.16 -32.15
CA LEU A 447 24.75 23.81 -31.87
C LEU A 447 25.45 23.21 -30.64
N ALA A 448 24.67 22.80 -29.64
CA ALA A 448 25.18 22.18 -28.42
C ALA A 448 25.50 20.68 -28.61
N THR A 449 24.76 19.98 -29.48
CA THR A 449 24.82 18.51 -29.58
C THR A 449 25.55 17.97 -30.81
N THR A 450 25.86 18.80 -31.81
CA THR A 450 26.45 18.35 -33.08
C THR A 450 27.72 19.09 -33.47
N LYS A 451 28.50 18.51 -34.39
CA LYS A 451 29.70 19.13 -34.99
C LYS A 451 29.43 19.81 -36.34
N ASP A 452 28.17 19.89 -36.76
CA ASP A 452 27.82 20.47 -38.07
C ASP A 452 28.24 21.95 -38.17
N SER A 453 28.51 22.45 -39.37
CA SER A 453 28.78 23.89 -39.55
C SER A 453 27.55 24.73 -39.23
N ALA A 454 27.74 25.98 -38.82
CA ALA A 454 26.62 26.86 -38.50
C ALA A 454 25.69 27.10 -39.71
N GLU A 455 26.25 27.14 -40.93
CA GLU A 455 25.48 27.20 -42.18
C GLU A 455 24.63 25.95 -42.41
N LYS A 456 25.20 24.75 -42.16
CA LYS A 456 24.48 23.48 -42.26
C LYS A 456 23.36 23.38 -41.23
N ILE A 457 23.59 23.87 -40.01
CA ILE A 457 22.56 23.96 -38.98
C ILE A 457 21.45 24.92 -39.41
N GLY A 458 21.79 26.09 -39.96
CA GLY A 458 20.82 27.01 -40.53
C GLY A 458 19.92 26.34 -41.57
N GLY A 459 20.51 25.57 -42.50
CA GLY A 459 19.76 24.77 -43.47
C GLY A 459 18.82 23.74 -42.81
N LYS A 460 19.31 23.00 -41.81
CA LYS A 460 18.53 21.99 -41.08
C LYS A 460 17.33 22.56 -40.33
N VAL A 461 17.37 23.83 -39.94
CA VAL A 461 16.24 24.49 -39.25
C VAL A 461 15.36 25.31 -40.19
N GLY A 462 15.51 25.16 -41.52
CA GLY A 462 14.70 25.90 -42.49
C GLY A 462 15.11 27.37 -42.66
N MET A 463 16.34 27.73 -42.29
CA MET A 463 16.91 29.07 -42.46
C MET A 463 18.04 29.05 -43.50
N THR A 464 17.65 28.95 -44.77
CA THR A 464 18.56 28.85 -45.93
C THR A 464 19.43 30.10 -46.12
N ASN A 465 19.00 31.27 -45.67
CA ASN A 465 19.78 32.50 -45.68
C ASN A 465 20.68 32.61 -44.44
N GLY A 466 21.95 32.20 -44.58
CA GLY A 466 22.95 32.23 -43.51
C GLY A 466 23.13 33.62 -42.88
N ASN A 467 23.22 34.68 -43.69
CA ASN A 467 23.39 36.06 -43.20
C ASN A 467 22.20 36.53 -42.35
N TYR A 468 20.99 36.07 -42.65
CA TYR A 468 19.81 36.34 -41.84
C TYR A 468 19.85 35.54 -40.53
N PHE A 469 20.16 34.24 -40.61
CA PHE A 469 20.32 33.37 -39.44
C PHE A 469 21.33 33.92 -38.42
N PHE A 470 22.54 34.26 -38.85
CA PHE A 470 23.59 34.78 -37.96
C PHE A 470 23.19 36.08 -37.25
N ARG A 471 22.59 37.02 -38.00
CA ARG A 471 22.13 38.30 -37.44
C ARG A 471 21.01 38.10 -36.44
N LEU A 472 20.05 37.24 -36.77
CA LEU A 472 18.90 36.99 -35.90
C LEU A 472 19.30 36.22 -34.64
N PHE A 473 20.18 35.24 -34.76
CA PHE A 473 20.73 34.50 -33.62
C PHE A 473 21.44 35.44 -32.64
N LYS A 474 22.35 36.29 -33.14
CA LYS A 474 23.05 37.29 -32.30
C LYS A 474 22.09 38.27 -31.63
N LYS A 475 21.02 38.66 -32.33
CA LYS A 475 20.00 39.55 -31.78
C LYS A 475 19.21 38.90 -30.64
N ILE A 476 18.89 37.61 -30.74
CA ILE A 476 18.06 36.90 -29.76
C ILE A 476 18.89 36.46 -28.55
N GLU A 477 20.07 35.89 -28.78
CA GLU A 477 20.89 35.26 -27.73
C GLU A 477 21.97 36.19 -27.15
N GLY A 478 22.20 37.36 -27.77
CA GLY A 478 23.22 38.32 -27.33
C GLY A 478 24.67 37.91 -27.62
N CYS A 479 24.89 36.73 -28.21
CA CYS A 479 26.21 36.22 -28.60
C CYS A 479 26.19 35.65 -30.02
N THR A 480 27.37 35.50 -30.63
CA THR A 480 27.48 34.85 -31.94
C THR A 480 27.22 33.33 -31.84
N VAL A 481 26.87 32.71 -32.98
CA VAL A 481 26.66 31.25 -33.06
C VAL A 481 27.91 30.48 -32.59
N ASN A 482 29.10 31.00 -32.89
CA ASN A 482 30.37 30.40 -32.47
C ASN A 482 30.62 30.57 -30.96
N GLU A 483 30.38 31.77 -30.42
CA GLU A 483 30.47 32.02 -28.96
C GLU A 483 29.49 31.13 -28.18
N TYR A 484 28.26 30.97 -28.67
CA TYR A 484 27.29 30.05 -28.07
C TYR A 484 27.81 28.62 -28.10
N ARG A 485 28.32 28.16 -29.25
CA ARG A 485 28.89 26.82 -29.37
C ARG A 485 30.06 26.60 -28.40
N GLU A 486 31.00 27.52 -28.30
CA GLU A 486 32.14 27.40 -27.37
C GLU A 486 31.68 27.32 -25.92
N ARG A 487 30.64 28.07 -25.54
CA ARG A 487 30.09 28.08 -24.19
C ARG A 487 29.41 26.77 -23.79
N TYR A 488 28.77 26.07 -24.73
CA TYR A 488 27.91 24.92 -24.44
C TYR A 488 28.44 23.57 -24.95
N ARG A 489 29.53 23.54 -25.70
CA ARG A 489 30.17 22.31 -26.22
C ARG A 489 31.06 21.59 -25.18
N GLY A 490 31.05 22.03 -23.92
CA GLY A 490 31.97 21.57 -22.87
C GLY A 490 31.32 21.29 -21.52
N LYS A 491 30.21 20.54 -21.50
CA LYS A 491 29.74 19.82 -20.30
C LYS A 491 29.36 18.40 -20.71
N GLU A 492 30.37 17.57 -20.95
CA GLU A 492 30.25 16.12 -20.78
C GLU A 492 30.50 15.77 -19.32
#